data_AF-A0A834FYR9-F1
#
_entry.id   AF-A0A834FYR9-F1
#
_cell.length_a   1.000
_cell.length_b   1.000
_cell.length_c   1.000
_cell.angle_alpha   90.00
_cell.angle_beta   90.00
_cell.angle_gamma   90.00
#
_symmetry.space_group_name_H-M   'P 1'
#
loop_
_entity.id
_entity.type
_entity.pdbx_description
1 polymer ?
#
loop_
_entity_poly.entity_id
_entity_poly.type
_entity_poly.pdbx_seq_one_letter_code
_entity_poly.pdbx_strand_id
1 'polypeptide(L)'
;MSPRKKSPISPTTTPKSTIFTLLFLLHSLPITSSSPIKTIVVVVMENRSFDHMLGWMKKLNPKINGVTGSESNPLSTTDPTSPLLYFRNQAHYVDPDPGHSFQAIREQIFGSNDTSANPPPMNGFAQQAHSMDPNMTQDVMNGFEPDKVAVYKALVSEFAVFDRWFASVPSSTQPNRLYVHSGTSAGATSNIAALLAKG
;
A
#
# COMPACT_ATOMS: atom_id res chain seq x y z
N MET A 1 -56.60 -11.55 -40.15
CA MET A 1 -57.13 -12.90 -40.45
C MET A 1 -56.41 -13.85 -39.50
N SER A 2 -56.94 -14.45 -38.43
CA SER A 2 -58.26 -14.62 -37.80
C SER A 2 -58.01 -14.80 -36.27
N PRO A 3 -59.00 -14.68 -35.36
CA PRO A 3 -58.81 -14.19 -33.98
C PRO A 3 -59.12 -15.19 -32.83
N ARG A 4 -59.00 -14.68 -31.59
CA ARG A 4 -59.55 -15.12 -30.26
C ARG A 4 -58.83 -16.30 -29.58
N LYS A 5 -58.57 -16.27 -28.26
CA LYS A 5 -59.51 -16.02 -27.14
C LYS A 5 -58.91 -15.18 -26.00
N LYS A 6 -59.75 -14.29 -25.43
CA LYS A 6 -59.56 -13.69 -24.10
C LYS A 6 -60.04 -14.67 -23.03
N SER A 7 -59.27 -14.88 -21.98
CA SER A 7 -59.65 -15.54 -20.71
C SER A 7 -59.79 -14.49 -19.59
N PRO A 8 -60.62 -14.75 -18.57
CA PRO A 8 -61.09 -13.73 -17.63
C PRO A 8 -60.04 -13.32 -16.58
N ILE A 9 -60.14 -12.05 -16.15
CA ILE A 9 -59.34 -11.41 -15.10
C ILE A 9 -59.74 -12.02 -13.75
N SER A 10 -58.78 -12.58 -13.01
CA SER A 10 -58.95 -12.96 -11.60
C SER A 10 -58.56 -11.78 -10.68
N PRO A 11 -59.18 -11.65 -9.49
CA PRO A 11 -58.98 -10.51 -8.61
C PRO A 11 -57.58 -10.52 -7.98
N THR A 12 -56.98 -9.33 -7.95
CA THR A 12 -55.71 -8.98 -7.32
C THR A 12 -55.73 -9.29 -5.82
N THR A 13 -54.96 -10.29 -5.39
CA THR A 13 -54.65 -10.51 -3.98
C THR A 13 -53.42 -9.67 -3.59
N THR A 14 -53.65 -8.66 -2.76
CA THR A 14 -52.58 -7.91 -2.08
C THR A 14 -51.77 -8.83 -1.17
N PRO A 15 -50.43 -8.90 -1.29
CA PRO A 15 -49.62 -9.66 -0.35
C PRO A 15 -49.60 -8.94 1.01
N LYS A 16 -50.06 -9.63 2.05
CA LYS A 16 -49.90 -9.19 3.44
C LYS A 16 -48.40 -9.21 3.78
N SER A 17 -47.86 -8.05 4.13
CA SER A 17 -46.49 -7.90 4.63
C SER A 17 -46.39 -8.60 5.99
N THR A 18 -45.63 -9.70 6.05
CA THR A 18 -45.26 -10.35 7.31
C THR A 18 -43.93 -9.76 7.76
N ILE A 19 -43.96 -8.89 8.77
CA ILE A 19 -42.75 -8.38 9.42
C ILE A 19 -42.15 -9.53 10.24
N PHE A 20 -41.01 -10.05 9.79
CA PHE A 20 -40.17 -10.95 10.58
C PHE A 20 -39.24 -10.08 11.45
N THR A 21 -39.61 -9.89 12.72
CA THR A 21 -38.71 -9.25 13.70
C THR A 21 -37.67 -10.28 14.13
N LEU A 22 -36.47 -10.23 13.54
CA LEU A 22 -35.34 -11.04 13.98
C LEU A 22 -34.75 -10.42 15.26
N LEU A 23 -35.12 -10.96 16.41
CA LEU A 23 -34.57 -10.56 17.70
C LEU A 23 -33.15 -11.14 17.84
N PHE A 24 -32.11 -10.35 17.54
CA PHE A 24 -30.73 -10.72 17.86
C PHE A 24 -30.53 -10.65 19.38
N LEU A 25 -30.63 -11.78 20.07
CA LEU A 25 -30.08 -11.91 21.42
C LEU A 25 -28.55 -11.94 21.30
N LEU A 26 -27.94 -10.75 21.36
CA LEU A 26 -26.51 -10.60 21.64
C LEU A 26 -26.26 -11.05 23.08
N HIS A 27 -26.07 -12.36 23.29
CA HIS A 27 -25.38 -12.82 24.48
C HIS A 27 -23.96 -12.31 24.38
N SER A 28 -23.63 -11.32 25.21
CA SER A 28 -22.25 -10.89 25.43
C SER A 28 -21.49 -12.06 26.03
N LEU A 29 -20.87 -12.89 25.20
CA LEU A 29 -19.85 -13.82 25.68
C LEU A 29 -18.77 -12.95 26.34
N PRO A 30 -18.38 -13.22 27.61
CA PRO A 30 -17.29 -12.50 28.22
C PRO A 30 -16.04 -12.78 27.40
N ILE A 31 -15.53 -11.75 26.72
CA ILE A 31 -14.26 -11.81 26.01
C ILE A 31 -13.17 -11.84 27.08
N THR A 32 -12.86 -13.02 27.61
CA THR A 32 -11.62 -13.25 28.35
C THR A 32 -10.49 -13.50 27.37
N SER A 33 -10.14 -12.48 26.59
CA SER A 33 -8.84 -12.48 25.91
C SER A 33 -7.77 -12.20 26.96
N SER A 34 -7.26 -13.26 27.60
CA SER A 34 -6.10 -13.17 28.48
C SER A 34 -4.82 -13.04 27.65
N SER A 35 -4.71 -11.96 26.86
CA SER A 35 -3.41 -11.56 26.35
C SER A 35 -2.56 -11.01 27.51
N PRO A 36 -1.28 -11.43 27.63
CA PRO A 36 -0.35 -10.79 28.55
C PRO A 36 -0.07 -9.33 28.14
N ILE A 37 -0.32 -8.95 26.89
CA ILE A 37 -0.11 -7.59 26.38
C ILE A 37 -1.23 -6.68 26.92
N LYS A 38 -0.86 -5.70 27.75
CA LYS A 38 -1.79 -4.70 28.31
C LYS A 38 -1.74 -3.35 27.62
N THR A 39 -0.66 -3.08 26.90
CA THR A 39 -0.41 -1.79 26.26
C THR A 39 0.22 -2.04 24.89
N ILE A 40 -0.32 -1.36 23.89
CA ILE A 40 0.24 -1.34 22.53
C ILE A 40 0.61 0.11 22.25
N VAL A 41 1.88 0.33 21.92
CA VAL A 41 2.38 1.62 21.43
C VAL A 41 2.60 1.49 19.93
N VAL A 42 1.93 2.32 19.15
CA VAL A 42 2.06 2.35 17.69
C VAL A 42 2.88 3.57 17.31
N VAL A 43 4.11 3.36 16.85
CA VAL A 43 4.96 4.42 16.30
C VAL A 43 4.80 4.43 14.78
N VAL A 44 4.17 5.48 14.26
CA VAL A 44 3.96 5.65 12.82
C VAL A 44 5.05 6.56 12.27
N MET A 45 5.96 5.97 11.49
CA MET A 45 7.03 6.67 10.78
C MET A 45 6.51 7.28 9.47
N GLU A 46 7.33 8.10 8.81
CA GLU A 46 6.97 8.82 7.58
C GLU A 46 7.96 8.56 6.44
N ASN A 47 7.43 8.49 5.20
CA ASN A 47 8.13 8.55 3.92
C ASN A 47 9.39 7.67 3.78
N ARG A 48 9.31 6.39 4.19
CA ARG A 48 10.39 5.41 3.97
C ARG A 48 9.84 4.06 3.54
N SER A 49 10.38 3.52 2.45
CA SER A 49 10.05 2.17 1.97
C SER A 49 10.80 1.10 2.78
N PHE A 50 10.33 -0.14 2.69
CA PHE A 50 10.98 -1.29 3.33
C PHE A 50 12.42 -1.45 2.83
N ASP A 51 12.65 -1.46 1.52
CA ASP A 51 13.99 -1.67 0.97
C ASP A 51 14.95 -0.53 1.30
N HIS A 52 14.45 0.70 1.42
CA HIS A 52 15.25 1.86 1.81
C HIS A 52 15.80 1.72 3.24
N MET A 53 15.01 1.23 4.20
CA MET A 53 15.42 1.14 5.61
C MET A 53 15.95 -0.23 6.03
N LEU A 54 15.31 -1.29 5.55
CA LEU A 54 15.50 -2.66 6.02
C LEU A 54 15.96 -3.63 4.92
N GLY A 55 15.98 -3.22 3.65
CA GLY A 55 16.35 -4.10 2.54
C GLY A 55 17.69 -4.82 2.77
N TRP A 56 18.71 -4.07 3.20
CA TRP A 56 20.04 -4.63 3.45
C TRP A 56 20.18 -5.39 4.77
N MET A 57 19.15 -5.40 5.63
CA MET A 57 19.14 -6.20 6.86
C MET A 57 19.12 -7.70 6.60
N LYS A 58 18.84 -8.12 5.35
CA LYS A 58 19.02 -9.51 4.89
C LYS A 58 20.44 -10.04 5.13
N LYS A 59 21.45 -9.17 5.12
CA LYS A 59 22.84 -9.52 5.49
C LYS A 59 22.96 -10.01 6.94
N LEU A 60 22.08 -9.54 7.83
CA LEU A 60 22.05 -9.90 9.25
C LEU A 60 21.11 -11.07 9.51
N ASN A 61 19.94 -11.05 8.88
CA ASN A 61 18.94 -12.10 8.99
C ASN A 61 18.48 -12.53 7.58
N PRO A 62 19.02 -13.65 7.05
CA PRO A 62 18.69 -14.13 5.70
C PRO A 62 17.22 -14.49 5.48
N LYS A 63 16.42 -14.62 6.55
CA LYS A 63 14.97 -14.87 6.46
C LYS A 63 14.18 -13.64 6.04
N ILE A 64 14.75 -12.44 6.18
CA ILE A 64 14.12 -11.20 5.75
C ILE A 64 14.03 -11.19 4.23
N ASN A 65 12.83 -10.89 3.72
CA ASN A 65 12.59 -10.63 2.31
C ASN A 65 13.15 -9.25 1.87
N GLY A 66 14.46 -9.09 2.01
CA GLY A 66 15.19 -7.89 1.59
C GLY A 66 15.99 -8.08 0.30
N VAL A 67 16.69 -7.02 -0.08
CA VAL A 67 17.44 -6.93 -1.33
C VAL A 67 18.69 -7.81 -1.37
N THR A 68 19.08 -8.18 -2.58
CA THR A 68 20.25 -9.02 -2.88
C THR A 68 21.34 -8.26 -3.63
N GLY A 69 21.02 -7.08 -4.18
CA GLY A 69 21.89 -6.24 -5.00
C GLY A 69 21.73 -6.47 -6.51
N SER A 70 20.86 -7.41 -6.91
CA SER A 70 20.48 -7.63 -8.31
C SER A 70 19.25 -6.82 -8.74
N GLU A 71 18.52 -6.26 -7.78
CA GLU A 71 17.33 -5.44 -8.02
C GLU A 71 17.73 -4.19 -8.80
N SER A 72 16.93 -3.85 -9.81
CA SER A 72 17.21 -2.71 -10.68
C SER A 72 15.94 -2.14 -11.30
N ASN A 73 16.01 -0.91 -11.76
CA ASN A 73 14.98 -0.25 -12.55
C ASN A 73 15.61 0.42 -13.77
N PRO A 74 14.98 0.38 -14.95
CA PRO A 74 15.39 1.18 -16.09
C PRO A 74 15.13 2.66 -15.83
N LEU A 75 15.97 3.54 -16.39
CA LEU A 75 15.71 4.98 -16.41
C LEU A 75 14.48 5.36 -17.24
N SER A 76 14.13 4.57 -18.26
CA SER A 76 12.91 4.67 -19.07
C SER A 76 12.34 3.30 -19.36
N THR A 77 11.05 3.10 -19.08
CA THR A 77 10.33 1.83 -19.30
C THR A 77 9.89 1.65 -20.75
N THR A 78 9.95 2.70 -21.56
CA THR A 78 9.56 2.68 -22.99
C THR A 78 10.74 2.50 -23.93
N ASP A 79 11.97 2.64 -23.42
CA ASP A 79 13.21 2.43 -24.18
C ASP A 79 13.84 1.07 -23.82
N PRO A 80 13.84 0.09 -24.73
CA PRO A 80 14.47 -1.21 -24.50
C PRO A 80 15.99 -1.16 -24.27
N THR A 81 16.63 -0.04 -24.64
CA THR A 81 18.07 0.19 -24.46
C THR A 81 18.40 1.06 -23.25
N SER A 82 17.38 1.44 -22.46
CA SER A 82 17.55 2.28 -21.29
C SER A 82 18.59 1.67 -20.33
N PRO A 83 19.49 2.49 -19.76
CA PRO A 83 20.39 2.02 -18.72
C PRO A 83 19.59 1.51 -17.51
N LEU A 84 20.11 0.43 -16.90
CA LEU A 84 19.59 -0.09 -15.64
C LEU A 84 20.33 0.56 -14.47
N LEU A 85 19.56 1.13 -13.56
CA LEU A 85 20.05 1.55 -12.26
C LEU A 85 19.78 0.43 -11.27
N TYR A 86 20.85 -0.11 -10.72
CA TYR A 86 20.74 -1.14 -9.71
C TYR A 86 20.59 -0.53 -8.32
N PHE A 87 19.85 -1.23 -7.46
CA PHE A 87 19.71 -0.85 -6.07
C PHE A 87 21.03 -1.03 -5.33
N ARG A 88 21.43 0.00 -4.57
CA ARG A 88 22.71 0.05 -3.86
C ARG A 88 22.50 0.39 -2.39
N ASN A 89 23.61 0.40 -1.64
CA ASN A 89 23.65 0.56 -0.19
C ASN A 89 24.24 1.93 0.23
N GLN A 90 24.11 2.92 -0.65
CA GLN A 90 24.73 4.24 -0.51
C GLN A 90 23.70 5.30 -0.11
N ALA A 91 22.60 4.89 0.53
CA ALA A 91 21.58 5.82 0.99
C ALA A 91 22.17 6.83 1.97
N HIS A 92 21.68 8.05 1.82
CA HIS A 92 21.98 9.19 2.66
C HIS A 92 20.69 9.97 2.89
N TYR A 93 20.79 11.17 3.46
CA TYR A 93 19.61 12.03 3.58
C TYR A 93 19.09 12.40 2.19
N VAL A 94 17.86 12.00 1.89
CA VAL A 94 17.20 12.27 0.61
C VAL A 94 16.45 13.59 0.69
N ASP A 95 16.86 14.54 -0.15
CA ASP A 95 16.25 15.85 -0.38
C ASP A 95 16.56 16.27 -1.83
N PRO A 96 15.57 16.52 -2.70
CA PRO A 96 14.13 16.65 -2.42
C PRO A 96 13.39 15.33 -2.18
N ASP A 97 12.22 15.44 -1.53
CA ASP A 97 11.35 14.29 -1.23
C ASP A 97 10.83 13.63 -2.54
N PRO A 98 10.95 12.30 -2.70
CA PRO A 98 10.46 11.62 -3.88
C PRO A 98 8.94 11.71 -4.04
N GLY A 99 8.48 11.52 -5.28
CA GLY A 99 7.07 11.54 -5.61
C GLY A 99 6.28 10.49 -4.82
N HIS A 100 5.31 10.94 -4.03
CA HIS A 100 4.47 10.07 -3.19
C HIS A 100 2.97 10.38 -3.36
N SER A 101 2.61 11.00 -4.48
CA SER A 101 1.21 11.12 -4.91
C SER A 101 0.70 9.78 -5.44
N PHE A 102 -0.62 9.62 -5.54
CA PHE A 102 -1.22 8.42 -6.14
C PHE A 102 -0.71 8.18 -7.58
N GLN A 103 -0.59 9.25 -8.37
CA GLN A 103 -0.11 9.19 -9.75
C GLN A 103 1.35 8.76 -9.83
N ALA A 104 2.20 9.33 -8.97
CA ALA A 104 3.62 9.00 -8.89
C ALA A 104 3.82 7.54 -8.46
N ILE A 105 3.16 7.09 -7.39
CA ILE A 105 3.29 5.72 -6.90
C ILE A 105 2.77 4.72 -7.93
N ARG A 106 1.67 5.02 -8.63
CA ARG A 106 1.20 4.19 -9.74
C ARG A 106 2.25 4.08 -10.84
N GLU A 107 2.90 5.17 -11.24
CA GLU A 107 3.99 5.13 -12.22
C GLU A 107 5.17 4.32 -11.70
N GLN A 108 5.55 4.44 -10.42
CA GLN A 108 6.62 3.64 -9.83
C GLN A 108 6.32 2.14 -9.89
N ILE A 109 5.08 1.74 -9.58
CA ILE A 109 4.62 0.35 -9.57
C ILE A 109 4.49 -0.24 -10.98
N PHE A 110 3.96 0.53 -11.95
CA PHE A 110 3.59 0.02 -13.28
C PHE A 110 4.49 0.47 -14.42
N GLY A 111 5.32 1.48 -14.20
CA GLY A 111 6.15 2.10 -15.23
C GLY A 111 5.38 2.90 -16.27
N SER A 112 4.05 2.94 -16.18
CA SER A 112 3.18 3.52 -17.20
C SER A 112 1.80 3.88 -16.66
N ASN A 113 0.92 4.38 -17.54
CA ASN A 113 -0.48 4.60 -17.20
C ASN A 113 -1.33 3.33 -17.18
N ASP A 114 -0.86 2.24 -17.79
CA ASP A 114 -1.54 0.96 -17.82
C ASP A 114 -1.28 0.18 -16.53
N THR A 115 -2.35 -0.12 -15.79
CA THR A 115 -2.30 -0.84 -14.51
C THR A 115 -2.82 -2.28 -14.62
N SER A 116 -2.88 -2.84 -15.83
CA SER A 116 -3.43 -4.18 -16.07
C SER A 116 -2.48 -5.33 -15.73
N ALA A 117 -1.16 -5.06 -15.66
CA ALA A 117 -0.14 -6.07 -15.40
C ALA A 117 -0.31 -6.72 -14.00
N ASN A 118 -0.26 -8.06 -13.97
CA ASN A 118 -0.33 -8.84 -12.74
C ASN A 118 0.65 -10.03 -12.79
N PRO A 119 1.70 -10.07 -11.94
CA PRO A 119 2.05 -9.05 -10.94
C PRO A 119 2.47 -7.71 -11.60
N PRO A 120 2.36 -6.59 -10.88
CA PRO A 120 2.89 -5.31 -11.35
C PRO A 120 4.42 -5.40 -11.55
N PRO A 121 4.97 -4.71 -12.56
CA PRO A 121 6.38 -4.85 -12.94
C PRO A 121 7.38 -4.19 -11.99
N MET A 122 6.96 -3.24 -11.15
CA MET A 122 7.82 -2.54 -10.17
C MET A 122 9.05 -1.87 -10.80
N ASN A 123 8.90 -1.31 -12.00
CA ASN A 123 10.00 -0.87 -12.86
C ASN A 123 10.05 0.64 -13.13
N GLY A 124 9.18 1.44 -12.49
CA GLY A 124 9.08 2.87 -12.76
C GLY A 124 9.73 3.79 -11.71
N PHE A 125 10.40 3.25 -10.68
CA PHE A 125 10.96 4.06 -9.59
C PHE A 125 12.02 5.04 -10.09
N ALA A 126 12.98 4.55 -10.88
CA ALA A 126 14.02 5.38 -11.46
C ALA A 126 13.45 6.41 -12.46
N GLN A 127 12.56 5.99 -13.35
CA GLN A 127 11.89 6.86 -14.31
C GLN A 127 11.13 8.01 -13.63
N GLN A 128 10.31 7.68 -12.62
CA GLN A 128 9.49 8.67 -11.93
C GLN A 128 10.34 9.67 -11.15
N ALA A 129 11.43 9.22 -10.51
CA ALA A 129 12.38 10.13 -9.87
C ALA A 129 13.09 11.03 -10.89
N HIS A 130 13.54 10.47 -12.01
CA HIS A 130 14.22 11.22 -13.07
C HIS A 130 13.33 12.33 -13.67
N SER A 131 12.01 12.09 -13.78
CA SER A 131 11.07 13.10 -14.28
C SER A 131 10.84 14.26 -13.31
N MET A 132 11.14 14.07 -12.02
CA MET A 132 11.11 15.13 -11.01
C MET A 132 12.44 15.90 -10.97
N ASP A 133 13.55 15.17 -10.86
CA ASP A 133 14.91 15.71 -10.87
C ASP A 133 15.88 14.63 -11.39
N PRO A 134 16.69 14.90 -12.43
CA PRO A 134 17.67 13.95 -12.93
C PRO A 134 18.67 13.42 -11.89
N ASN A 135 18.94 14.18 -10.83
CA ASN A 135 19.86 13.77 -9.76
C ASN A 135 19.21 12.84 -8.73
N MET A 136 17.87 12.85 -8.62
CA MET A 136 17.13 12.08 -7.61
C MET A 136 17.13 10.56 -7.89
N THR A 137 17.41 10.14 -9.12
CA THR A 137 17.35 8.72 -9.51
C THR A 137 18.33 7.86 -8.68
N GLN A 138 19.50 8.40 -8.32
CA GLN A 138 20.43 7.69 -7.45
C GLN A 138 19.88 7.58 -6.03
N ASP A 139 19.24 8.62 -5.51
CA ASP A 139 18.75 8.64 -4.13
C ASP A 139 17.63 7.62 -3.91
N VAL A 140 16.70 7.48 -4.87
CA VAL A 140 15.60 6.52 -4.77
C VAL A 140 16.04 5.06 -4.97
N MET A 141 17.14 4.84 -5.69
CA MET A 141 17.69 3.51 -5.95
C MET A 141 18.75 3.11 -4.91
N ASN A 142 18.61 3.58 -3.67
CA ASN A 142 19.54 3.30 -2.58
C ASN A 142 18.83 2.97 -1.27
N GLY A 143 19.43 2.04 -0.52
CA GLY A 143 19.03 1.65 0.84
C GLY A 143 20.14 1.88 1.86
N PHE A 144 19.79 1.98 3.14
CA PHE A 144 20.77 2.09 4.21
C PHE A 144 21.41 0.75 4.52
N GLU A 145 22.73 0.75 4.74
CA GLU A 145 23.37 -0.37 5.42
C GLU A 145 22.96 -0.44 6.89
N PRO A 146 22.93 -1.63 7.50
CA PRO A 146 22.51 -1.80 8.88
C PRO A 146 23.19 -0.85 9.88
N ASP A 147 24.48 -0.59 9.70
CA ASP A 147 25.27 0.25 10.62
C ASP A 147 24.96 1.75 10.48
N LYS A 148 24.33 2.18 9.38
CA LYS A 148 23.86 3.56 9.20
C LYS A 148 22.54 3.84 9.91
N VAL A 149 21.81 2.78 10.29
CA VAL A 149 20.52 2.84 10.97
C VAL A 149 20.53 1.93 12.21
N ALA A 150 21.49 2.17 13.10
CA ALA A 150 21.82 1.29 14.22
C ALA A 150 20.62 0.92 15.12
N VAL A 151 19.66 1.83 15.30
CA VAL A 151 18.42 1.54 16.05
C VAL A 151 17.59 0.47 15.35
N TYR A 152 17.39 0.58 14.03
CA TYR A 152 16.68 -0.44 13.25
C TYR A 152 17.44 -1.76 13.23
N LYS A 153 18.78 -1.72 13.12
CA LYS A 153 19.62 -2.92 13.23
C LYS A 153 19.35 -3.67 14.53
N ALA A 154 19.35 -2.97 15.67
CA ALA A 154 19.06 -3.58 16.97
C ALA A 154 17.64 -4.15 17.03
N LEU A 155 16.63 -3.41 16.56
CA LEU A 155 15.25 -3.88 16.55
C LEU A 155 15.06 -5.14 15.70
N VAL A 156 15.69 -5.20 14.52
CA VAL A 156 15.62 -6.38 13.63
C VAL A 156 16.33 -7.59 14.23
N SER A 157 17.41 -7.40 14.99
CA SER A 157 18.13 -8.49 15.64
C SER A 157 17.38 -9.10 16.82
N GLU A 158 16.65 -8.27 17.58
CA GLU A 158 16.06 -8.67 18.86
C GLU A 158 14.53 -8.92 18.79
N PHE A 159 13.86 -8.46 17.74
CA PHE A 159 12.39 -8.53 17.63
C PHE A 159 11.90 -9.10 16.29
N ALA A 160 10.60 -9.41 16.25
CA ALA A 160 9.94 -9.87 15.03
C ALA A 160 9.84 -8.73 14.00
N VAL A 161 10.06 -9.10 12.73
CA VAL A 161 9.93 -8.21 11.58
C VAL A 161 8.82 -8.73 10.67
N PHE A 162 7.91 -7.84 10.28
CA PHE A 162 6.93 -8.11 9.23
C PHE A 162 7.48 -7.57 7.91
N ASP A 163 7.96 -8.46 7.03
CA ASP A 163 8.62 -8.12 5.75
C ASP A 163 7.67 -8.18 4.53
N ARG A 164 6.37 -8.28 4.81
CA ARG A 164 5.26 -8.24 3.85
C ARG A 164 4.12 -7.37 4.36
N TRP A 165 4.46 -6.23 4.94
CA TRP A 165 3.51 -5.21 5.39
C TRP A 165 3.43 -4.09 4.35
N PHE A 166 2.28 -3.96 3.68
CA PHE A 166 2.08 -3.00 2.60
C PHE A 166 1.20 -1.83 3.04
N ALA A 167 1.39 -0.68 2.40
CA ALA A 167 0.44 0.43 2.48
C ALA A 167 -0.95 -0.05 2.02
N SER A 168 -2.00 0.39 2.70
CA SER A 168 -3.38 0.00 2.36
C SER A 168 -3.81 0.58 1.02
N VAL A 169 -3.29 1.77 0.68
CA VAL A 169 -3.47 2.42 -0.62
C VAL A 169 -2.13 2.96 -1.15
N PRO A 170 -1.85 2.85 -2.46
CA PRO A 170 -0.64 3.38 -3.08
C PRO A 170 -0.73 4.90 -3.23
N SER A 171 -0.70 5.60 -2.10
CA SER A 171 -1.01 7.01 -1.99
C SER A 171 -0.23 7.66 -0.85
N SER A 172 -0.38 8.97 -0.71
CA SER A 172 0.32 9.83 0.23
C SER A 172 0.01 9.49 1.70
N THR A 173 0.68 10.22 2.59
CA THR A 173 0.67 10.06 4.05
C THR A 173 -0.73 10.00 4.65
N GLN A 174 -1.59 10.99 4.37
CA GLN A 174 -2.86 11.16 5.08
C GLN A 174 -3.85 10.02 4.84
N PRO A 175 -4.06 9.54 3.59
CA PRO A 175 -4.85 8.33 3.34
C PRO A 175 -4.42 7.11 4.15
N ASN A 176 -3.11 6.82 4.20
CA ASN A 176 -2.62 5.67 4.94
C ASN A 176 -2.69 5.87 6.46
N ARG A 177 -2.53 7.10 6.97
CA ARG A 177 -2.82 7.41 8.39
C ARG A 177 -4.28 7.17 8.74
N LEU A 178 -5.23 7.49 7.85
CA LEU A 178 -6.64 7.14 8.06
C LEU A 178 -6.80 5.62 8.16
N TYR A 179 -6.22 4.84 7.25
CA TYR A 179 -6.25 3.37 7.35
C TYR A 179 -5.72 2.81 8.67
N VAL A 180 -4.63 3.37 9.21
CA VAL A 180 -4.09 2.97 10.52
C VAL A 180 -5.11 3.16 11.65
N HIS A 181 -5.92 4.21 11.59
CA HIS A 181 -6.86 4.57 12.66
C HIS A 181 -8.28 4.02 12.48
N SER A 182 -8.75 3.85 11.23
CA SER A 182 -10.15 3.53 10.92
C SER A 182 -10.32 2.34 9.97
N GLY A 183 -9.24 1.75 9.47
CA GLY A 183 -9.30 0.67 8.47
C GLY A 183 -9.80 1.09 7.09
N THR A 184 -9.98 2.40 6.83
CA THR A 184 -10.41 2.96 5.54
C THR A 184 -9.98 4.42 5.40
N SER A 185 -9.64 4.86 4.18
CA SER A 185 -9.47 6.30 3.88
C SER A 185 -10.75 6.98 3.40
N ALA A 186 -11.89 6.27 3.36
CA ALA A 186 -13.15 6.73 2.80
C ALA A 186 -13.08 7.21 1.33
N GLY A 187 -12.08 6.75 0.57
CA GLY A 187 -11.85 7.16 -0.82
C GLY A 187 -10.66 8.11 -1.01
N ALA A 188 -10.10 8.64 0.09
CA ALA A 188 -9.08 9.67 -0.01
C ALA A 188 -7.77 9.11 -0.55
N THR A 189 -7.13 9.89 -1.42
CA THR A 189 -5.88 9.56 -2.12
C THR A 189 -4.88 10.73 -2.16
N SER A 190 -5.11 11.78 -1.36
CA SER A 190 -4.29 12.99 -1.36
C SER A 190 -4.07 13.53 0.05
N ASN A 191 -2.99 14.28 0.25
CA ASN A 191 -2.72 15.05 1.46
C ASN A 191 -3.49 16.40 1.48
N ILE A 192 -4.17 16.79 0.40
CA ILE A 192 -4.89 18.06 0.33
C ILE A 192 -6.12 18.00 1.24
N ALA A 193 -6.17 18.87 2.26
CA ALA A 193 -7.25 18.90 3.26
C ALA A 193 -8.66 18.96 2.64
N ALA A 194 -8.84 19.76 1.59
CA ALA A 194 -10.10 19.87 0.88
C ALA A 194 -10.53 18.58 0.13
N LEU A 195 -9.57 17.75 -0.28
CA LEU A 195 -9.83 16.44 -0.87
C LEU A 195 -10.09 15.39 0.22
N LEU A 196 -9.30 15.40 1.30
CA LEU A 196 -9.50 14.53 2.46
C LEU A 196 -10.91 14.65 3.08
N ALA A 197 -11.44 15.87 3.16
CA ALA A 197 -12.77 16.12 3.72
C ALA A 197 -13.91 15.55 2.86
N LYS A 198 -13.67 15.25 1.58
CA LYS A 198 -14.69 14.75 0.65
C LYS A 198 -14.80 13.23 0.63
N GLY A 199 -13.78 12.52 1.13
CA GLY A 199 -13.58 11.10 0.83
C GLY A 199 -12.93 10.97 -0.53
#